data_AF-A0A522P3G6-F1
#
_entry.id   AF-A0A522P3G6-F1
#
_cell.length_a   1.000
_cell.length_b   1.000
_cell.length_c   1.000
_cell.angle_alpha   90.00
_cell.angle_beta   90.00
_cell.angle_gamma   90.00
#
_symmetry.space_group_name_H-M   'P 1'
#
loop_
_entity.id
_entity.type
_entity.pdbx_description
1 polymer ?
#
loop_
_entity_poly.entity_id
_entity_poly.type
_entity_poly.pdbx_seq_one_letter_code
_entity_poly.pdbx_strand_id
1 'polypeptide(L)'
;MGESSLNPSALSRLSLWLRPDWTRTVLARRVAASGLVVLAGIATLRSNPDGDYAQVVVAEHDLRPGAALTAADVRLEKRLASTVPDGVRADVDAVVGSTLAGPARRGEVLTDVRLLGSRLAEAAIGSKAGPGARIVPLRLADGALIDLVRVGDVVDVLAAPATGSPETAHAAPKVVATDAVVVLVSAREKLQAAESDRVVLVALPARVANTVAGSALGQAVTLTLH
;
A
#
# COMPACT_ATOMS: atom_id res chain seq x y z
N MET A 1 -20.57 -106.89 -12.54
CA MET A 1 -19.57 -106.72 -11.47
C MET A 1 -18.98 -105.32 -11.56
N GLY A 2 -19.19 -104.50 -10.53
CA GLY A 2 -18.32 -103.38 -10.14
C GLY A 2 -18.42 -102.08 -10.94
N GLU A 3 -19.26 -101.17 -10.45
CA GLU A 3 -19.52 -99.84 -11.01
C GLU A 3 -18.30 -98.91 -10.91
N SER A 4 -18.05 -98.15 -11.99
CA SER A 4 -16.99 -97.15 -12.08
C SER A 4 -17.38 -95.90 -11.28
N SER A 5 -16.88 -95.79 -10.05
CA SER A 5 -17.02 -94.60 -9.21
C SER A 5 -16.18 -93.44 -9.76
N LEU A 6 -16.80 -92.59 -10.59
CA LEU A 6 -16.31 -91.26 -10.95
C LEU A 6 -16.54 -90.29 -9.77
N ASN A 7 -15.70 -90.36 -8.74
CA ASN A 7 -15.72 -89.39 -7.65
C ASN A 7 -14.51 -88.45 -7.78
N PRO A 8 -14.71 -87.15 -8.06
CA PRO A 8 -13.61 -86.19 -8.10
C PRO A 8 -13.04 -86.04 -6.69
N SER A 9 -11.73 -86.29 -6.55
CA SER A 9 -11.02 -86.28 -5.28
C SER A 9 -11.15 -84.92 -4.57
N ALA A 10 -11.34 -84.95 -3.25
CA ALA A 10 -11.40 -83.75 -2.39
C ALA A 10 -10.18 -82.82 -2.55
N LEU A 11 -9.05 -83.39 -3.00
CA LEU A 11 -7.81 -82.68 -3.30
C LEU A 11 -7.90 -81.76 -4.53
N SER A 12 -8.79 -82.04 -5.49
CA SER A 12 -9.02 -81.16 -6.65
C SER A 12 -9.91 -79.96 -6.31
N ARG A 13 -10.80 -80.09 -5.31
CA ARG A 13 -11.60 -78.96 -4.78
C ARG A 13 -10.74 -78.00 -3.95
N LEU A 14 -9.72 -78.51 -3.27
CA LEU A 14 -8.79 -77.71 -2.47
C LEU A 14 -7.83 -76.89 -3.34
N SER A 15 -7.37 -77.44 -4.49
CA SER A 15 -6.47 -76.71 -5.41
C SER A 15 -7.15 -75.56 -6.16
N LEU A 16 -8.47 -75.64 -6.39
CA LEU A 16 -9.27 -74.53 -6.92
C LEU A 16 -9.51 -73.43 -5.88
N TRP A 17 -9.60 -73.78 -4.58
CA TRP A 17 -9.74 -72.80 -3.50
C TRP A 17 -8.42 -72.04 -3.22
N LEU A 18 -7.28 -72.62 -3.58
CA LEU A 18 -5.95 -72.01 -3.50
C LEU A 18 -5.56 -71.13 -4.70
N ARG A 19 -6.46 -70.87 -5.66
CA ARG A 19 -6.30 -69.77 -6.62
C ARG A 19 -7.39 -68.72 -6.38
N PRO A 20 -7.25 -67.89 -5.32
CA PRO A 20 -8.26 -66.91 -4.99
C PRO A 20 -7.95 -65.67 -5.82
N ASP A 21 -8.71 -65.43 -6.89
CA ASP A 21 -8.65 -64.15 -7.62
C ASP A 21 -8.95 -62.96 -6.69
N TRP A 22 -9.54 -63.22 -5.52
CA TRP A 22 -9.72 -62.28 -4.41
C TRP A 22 -8.42 -61.80 -3.76
N THR A 23 -7.35 -62.61 -3.69
CA THR A 23 -6.07 -62.11 -3.14
C THR A 23 -5.41 -61.16 -4.12
N ARG A 24 -5.61 -61.37 -5.43
CA ARG A 24 -5.15 -60.44 -6.47
C ARG A 24 -5.91 -59.12 -6.41
N THR A 25 -7.22 -59.13 -6.17
CA THR A 25 -8.00 -57.88 -6.02
C THR A 25 -7.69 -57.18 -4.69
N VAL A 26 -7.51 -57.91 -3.59
CA VAL A 26 -7.10 -57.33 -2.29
C VAL A 26 -5.68 -56.75 -2.36
N LEU A 27 -4.74 -57.45 -2.99
CA LEU A 27 -3.38 -56.94 -3.20
C LEU A 27 -3.39 -55.71 -4.11
N ALA A 28 -4.12 -55.74 -5.23
CA ALA A 28 -4.30 -54.59 -6.12
C ALA A 28 -4.90 -53.39 -5.38
N ARG A 29 -5.92 -53.61 -4.54
CA ARG A 29 -6.53 -52.56 -3.72
C ARG A 29 -5.56 -52.00 -2.68
N ARG A 30 -4.74 -52.83 -2.04
CA ARG A 30 -3.72 -52.38 -1.09
C ARG A 30 -2.61 -51.57 -1.76
N VAL A 31 -2.14 -52.03 -2.93
CA VAL A 31 -1.14 -51.30 -3.73
C VAL A 31 -1.68 -49.95 -4.19
N ALA A 32 -2.93 -49.93 -4.69
CA ALA A 32 -3.61 -48.69 -5.05
C ALA A 32 -3.78 -47.76 -3.84
N ALA A 33 -4.19 -48.28 -2.68
CA ALA A 33 -4.33 -47.51 -1.45
C ALA A 33 -2.98 -46.94 -0.98
N SER A 34 -1.90 -47.73 -0.98
CA SER A 34 -0.55 -47.24 -0.66
C SER A 34 -0.09 -46.18 -1.65
N GLY A 35 -0.37 -46.36 -2.95
CA GLY A 35 -0.08 -45.36 -3.97
C GLY A 35 -0.82 -44.05 -3.70
N LEU A 36 -2.11 -44.12 -3.36
CA LEU A 36 -2.90 -42.93 -3.01
C LEU A 36 -2.41 -42.26 -1.73
N VAL A 37 -2.00 -43.02 -0.71
CA VAL A 37 -1.43 -42.46 0.53
C VAL A 37 -0.10 -41.76 0.26
N VAL A 38 0.77 -42.35 -0.56
CA VAL A 38 2.04 -41.73 -0.98
C VAL A 38 1.77 -40.47 -1.79
N LEU A 39 0.86 -40.51 -2.76
CA LEU A 39 0.46 -39.33 -3.54
C LEU A 39 -0.14 -38.23 -2.68
N ALA A 40 -0.97 -38.58 -1.69
CA ALA A 40 -1.52 -37.63 -0.73
C ALA A 40 -0.42 -37.01 0.14
N GLY A 41 0.54 -37.81 0.62
CA GLY A 41 1.70 -37.30 1.37
C GLY A 41 2.60 -36.38 0.54
N ILE A 42 2.77 -36.66 -0.76
CA ILE A 42 3.48 -35.76 -1.68
C ILE A 42 2.67 -34.47 -1.88
N ALA A 43 1.35 -34.56 -2.00
CA ALA A 43 0.47 -33.42 -2.19
C ALA A 43 0.43 -32.49 -0.97
N THR A 44 0.56 -33.01 0.26
CA THR A 44 0.63 -32.18 1.48
C THR A 44 1.98 -31.48 1.63
N LEU A 45 3.07 -32.10 1.17
CA LEU A 45 4.41 -31.49 1.15
C LEU A 45 4.58 -30.48 0.01
N ARG A 46 3.77 -30.61 -1.05
CA ARG A 46 3.70 -29.62 -2.11
C ARG A 46 3.04 -28.37 -1.53
N SER A 47 3.86 -27.36 -1.21
CA SER A 47 3.36 -26.00 -0.92
C SER A 47 2.35 -25.62 -1.99
N ASN A 48 1.20 -25.08 -1.57
CA ASN A 48 0.09 -24.73 -2.44
C ASN A 48 0.62 -24.01 -3.70
N PRO A 49 0.61 -24.66 -4.88
CA PRO A 49 1.25 -24.12 -6.08
C PRO A 49 0.57 -22.86 -6.59
N ASP A 50 -0.65 -22.59 -6.11
CA ASP A 50 -1.36 -21.37 -6.44
C ASP A 50 -0.82 -20.17 -5.67
N GLY A 51 -0.15 -20.32 -4.51
CA GLY A 51 0.33 -19.16 -3.75
C GLY A 51 -0.81 -18.27 -3.22
N ASP A 52 -0.59 -17.62 -2.07
CA ASP A 52 -1.56 -16.65 -1.59
C ASP A 52 -1.44 -15.38 -2.43
N TYR A 53 -2.49 -15.04 -3.19
CA TYR A 53 -2.58 -13.80 -3.96
C TYR A 53 -3.44 -12.77 -3.25
N ALA A 54 -3.02 -11.52 -3.32
CA ALA A 54 -3.81 -10.36 -2.93
C ALA A 54 -4.13 -9.49 -4.16
N GLN A 55 -5.29 -8.84 -4.12
CA GLN A 55 -5.66 -7.80 -5.08
C GLN A 55 -5.01 -6.49 -4.64
N VAL A 56 -4.33 -5.83 -5.57
CA VAL A 56 -3.68 -4.54 -5.33
C VAL A 56 -4.04 -3.55 -6.42
N VAL A 57 -4.22 -2.29 -6.03
CA VAL A 57 -4.38 -1.18 -6.97
C VAL A 57 -3.01 -0.74 -7.46
N VAL A 58 -2.84 -0.71 -8.78
CA VAL A 58 -1.62 -0.23 -9.44
C VAL A 58 -1.92 0.93 -10.38
N ALA A 59 -0.92 1.76 -10.66
CA ALA A 59 -1.01 2.79 -11.67
C ALA A 59 -1.08 2.18 -13.08
N GLU A 60 -2.08 2.57 -13.89
CA GLU A 60 -2.24 2.05 -15.26
C GLU A 60 -1.19 2.65 -16.23
N HIS A 61 -0.76 3.88 -15.99
CA HIS A 61 0.29 4.58 -16.72
C HIS A 61 1.14 5.42 -15.76
N ASP A 62 2.12 6.16 -16.30
CA ASP A 62 2.90 7.09 -15.50
C ASP A 62 2.00 8.25 -15.04
N LEU A 63 2.03 8.52 -13.74
CA LEU A 63 1.21 9.52 -13.07
C LEU A 63 2.09 10.67 -12.55
N ARG A 64 1.55 11.87 -12.66
CA ARG A 64 2.20 13.09 -12.15
C ARG A 64 1.81 13.33 -10.69
N PRO A 65 2.72 13.87 -9.87
CA PRO A 65 2.36 14.32 -8.52
C PRO A 65 1.31 15.43 -8.58
N GLY A 66 0.48 15.51 -7.55
CA GLY A 66 -0.54 16.55 -7.38
C GLY A 66 -1.82 16.35 -8.21
N ALA A 67 -1.88 15.35 -9.08
CA ALA A 67 -3.10 15.02 -9.82
C ALA A 67 -4.06 14.20 -8.94
N ALA A 68 -5.36 14.52 -9.04
CA ALA A 68 -6.42 13.67 -8.50
C ALA A 68 -6.58 12.43 -9.40
N LEU A 69 -6.58 11.25 -8.79
CA LEU A 69 -6.67 9.98 -9.50
C LEU A 69 -8.10 9.76 -10.02
N THR A 70 -8.21 9.32 -11.26
CA THR A 70 -9.46 8.90 -11.88
C THR A 70 -9.50 7.39 -12.04
N ALA A 71 -10.67 6.83 -12.35
CA ALA A 71 -10.81 5.40 -12.61
C ALA A 71 -10.00 4.91 -13.84
N ALA A 72 -9.57 5.82 -14.73
CA ALA A 72 -8.72 5.49 -15.88
C ALA A 72 -7.23 5.43 -15.53
N ASP A 73 -6.82 6.04 -14.41
CA ASP A 73 -5.42 6.13 -13.98
C ASP A 73 -4.95 4.88 -13.23
N VAL A 74 -5.89 4.04 -12.79
CA VAL A 74 -5.63 2.90 -11.89
C VAL A 74 -6.33 1.64 -12.35
N ARG A 75 -5.77 0.49 -11.98
CA ARG A 75 -6.41 -0.82 -12.18
C ARG A 75 -6.10 -1.77 -11.04
N LEU A 76 -6.89 -2.84 -10.93
CA LEU A 76 -6.59 -3.95 -10.03
C LEU A 76 -5.65 -4.95 -10.69
N GLU A 77 -4.68 -5.42 -9.92
CA GLU A 77 -3.75 -6.46 -10.33
C GLU A 77 -3.60 -7.50 -9.21
N LYS A 78 -3.51 -8.79 -9.57
CA LYS A 78 -3.23 -9.85 -8.60
C LYS A 78 -1.72 -9.99 -8.42
N ARG A 79 -1.26 -9.90 -7.17
CA ARG A 79 0.15 -10.08 -6.80
C ARG A 79 0.28 -11.10 -5.68
N LEU A 80 1.41 -11.82 -5.66
CA LEU A 80 1.72 -12.73 -4.57
C LEU A 80 1.75 -11.93 -3.26
N ALA A 81 1.02 -12.37 -2.25
CA ALA A 81 0.87 -11.67 -0.97
C ALA A 81 2.23 -11.38 -0.32
N SER A 82 3.22 -12.25 -0.52
CA SER A 82 4.60 -12.06 -0.03
C SER A 82 5.37 -10.92 -0.70
N THR A 83 4.89 -10.41 -1.84
CA THR A 83 5.52 -9.32 -2.62
C THR A 83 4.78 -8.00 -2.50
N VAL A 84 3.63 -8.00 -1.82
CA VAL A 84 2.77 -6.83 -1.68
C VAL A 84 3.27 -5.97 -0.51
N PRO A 85 3.54 -4.66 -0.74
CA PRO A 85 3.89 -3.75 0.34
C PRO A 85 2.76 -3.61 1.36
N ASP A 86 3.13 -3.31 2.60
CA ASP A 86 2.17 -2.92 3.63
C ASP A 86 1.43 -1.63 3.23
N GLY A 87 0.20 -1.48 3.71
CA GLY A 87 -0.62 -0.28 3.44
C GLY A 87 -1.18 -0.21 2.01
N VAL A 88 -1.11 -1.30 1.25
CA VAL A 88 -1.69 -1.37 -0.11
C VAL A 88 -3.19 -1.09 -0.10
N ARG A 89 -3.66 -0.47 -1.18
CA ARG A 89 -5.10 -0.34 -1.46
C ARG A 89 -5.55 -1.49 -2.34
N ALA A 90 -6.60 -2.18 -1.93
CA ALA A 90 -7.19 -3.31 -2.65
C ALA A 90 -8.50 -2.95 -3.38
N ASP A 91 -8.91 -1.69 -3.28
CA ASP A 91 -10.16 -1.17 -3.83
C ASP A 91 -9.89 0.11 -4.63
N VAL A 92 -10.41 0.14 -5.86
CA VAL A 92 -10.27 1.28 -6.77
C VAL A 92 -11.05 2.48 -6.25
N ASP A 93 -12.24 2.27 -5.70
CA ASP A 93 -13.11 3.35 -5.24
C ASP A 93 -12.52 4.10 -4.03
N ALA A 94 -11.67 3.42 -3.26
CA ALA A 94 -10.91 4.02 -2.16
C ALA A 94 -9.75 4.91 -2.62
N VAL A 95 -9.31 4.77 -3.88
CA VAL A 95 -8.15 5.49 -4.46
C VAL A 95 -8.61 6.60 -5.40
N VAL A 96 -9.69 6.40 -6.13
CA VAL A 96 -10.27 7.41 -7.03
C VAL A 96 -10.64 8.67 -6.23
N GLY A 97 -10.32 9.83 -6.80
CA GLY A 97 -10.49 11.14 -6.17
C GLY A 97 -9.37 11.51 -5.19
N SER A 98 -8.54 10.56 -4.76
CA SER A 98 -7.36 10.87 -3.95
C SER A 98 -6.29 11.56 -4.79
N THR A 99 -5.52 12.45 -4.17
CA THR A 99 -4.42 13.14 -4.85
C THR A 99 -3.11 12.40 -4.63
N LEU A 100 -2.35 12.17 -5.69
CA LEU A 100 -1.05 11.49 -5.62
C LEU A 100 0.03 12.45 -5.09
N ALA A 101 0.80 12.04 -4.08
CA ALA A 101 1.80 12.90 -3.46
C ALA A 101 3.09 13.04 -4.26
N GLY A 102 3.47 11.99 -5.00
CA GLY A 102 4.70 11.89 -5.78
C GLY A 102 4.45 11.35 -7.18
N PRO A 103 5.41 11.43 -8.12
CA PRO A 103 5.29 10.71 -9.38
C PRO A 103 5.20 9.19 -9.13
N ALA A 104 4.34 8.50 -9.87
CA ALA A 104 4.25 7.05 -9.85
C ALA A 104 4.41 6.49 -11.27
N ARG A 105 5.13 5.38 -11.40
CA ARG A 105 5.30 4.72 -12.71
C ARG A 105 4.21 3.71 -12.97
N ARG A 106 3.97 3.40 -14.25
CA ARG A 106 3.08 2.31 -14.65
C ARG A 106 3.42 1.01 -13.89
N GLY A 107 2.39 0.37 -13.33
CA GLY A 107 2.50 -0.88 -12.59
C GLY A 107 3.02 -0.74 -11.16
N GLU A 108 3.28 0.49 -10.70
CA GLU A 108 3.60 0.75 -9.30
C GLU A 108 2.37 0.51 -8.41
N VAL A 109 2.57 -0.20 -7.30
CA VAL A 109 1.54 -0.49 -6.31
C VAL A 109 1.24 0.77 -5.51
N LEU A 110 -0.04 1.18 -5.48
CA LEU A 110 -0.48 2.35 -4.74
C LEU A 110 -0.78 1.99 -3.28
N THR A 111 -0.03 2.63 -2.38
CA THR A 111 -0.19 2.49 -0.93
C THR A 111 -0.84 3.73 -0.34
N ASP A 112 -1.27 3.63 0.91
CA ASP A 112 -1.81 4.74 1.69
C ASP A 112 -0.86 5.93 1.85
N VAL A 113 0.46 5.70 1.85
CA VAL A 113 1.50 6.74 1.89
C VAL A 113 1.87 7.31 0.51
N ARG A 114 1.28 6.80 -0.59
CA ARG A 114 1.40 7.46 -1.91
C ARG A 114 0.33 8.53 -2.13
N LEU A 115 -0.72 8.52 -1.32
CA LEU A 115 -1.86 9.42 -1.43
C LEU A 115 -1.75 10.55 -0.41
N LEU A 116 -2.08 11.78 -0.80
CA LEU A 116 -2.17 12.91 0.11
C LEU A 116 -3.26 12.64 1.15
N GLY A 117 -2.85 12.55 2.42
CA GLY A 117 -3.73 12.27 3.54
C GLY A 117 -2.98 12.17 4.86
N SER A 118 -3.69 11.81 5.93
CA SER A 118 -3.12 11.67 7.27
C SER A 118 -2.01 10.62 7.35
N ARG A 119 -2.18 9.48 6.65
CA ARG A 119 -1.18 8.40 6.62
C ARG A 119 0.17 8.85 6.07
N LEU A 120 0.14 9.64 5.00
CA LEU A 120 1.35 10.26 4.47
C LEU A 120 1.96 11.27 5.45
N ALA A 121 1.14 12.10 6.11
CA ALA A 121 1.66 13.04 7.11
C ALA A 121 2.31 12.32 8.30
N GLU A 122 1.72 11.22 8.76
CA GLU A 122 2.29 10.37 9.82
C GLU A 122 3.61 9.73 9.37
N ALA A 123 3.65 9.21 8.14
CA ALA A 123 4.86 8.61 7.58
C ALA A 123 5.99 9.63 7.36
N ALA A 124 5.67 10.86 6.93
CA ALA A 124 6.66 11.90 6.63
C ALA A 124 7.38 12.42 7.89
N ILE A 125 6.65 12.61 8.99
CA ILE A 125 7.21 13.13 10.25
C ILE A 125 7.70 11.98 11.17
N GLY A 126 7.32 10.74 10.86
CA GLY A 126 7.77 9.53 11.55
C GLY A 126 7.40 9.50 13.03
N SER A 127 8.32 9.00 13.87
CA SER A 127 8.10 8.83 15.31
C SER A 127 7.84 10.15 16.06
N LYS A 128 8.19 11.30 15.48
CA LYS A 128 7.90 12.63 16.05
C LYS A 128 6.43 13.04 15.93
N ALA A 129 5.65 12.39 15.05
CA ALA A 129 4.33 12.83 14.63
C ALA A 129 3.26 12.86 15.75
N GLY A 130 3.35 11.93 16.72
CA GLY A 130 2.17 11.55 17.50
C GLY A 130 1.00 11.09 16.60
N PRO A 131 -0.09 10.57 17.17
CA PRO A 131 -1.25 10.20 16.36
C PRO A 131 -1.88 11.43 15.68
N GLY A 132 -2.25 11.29 14.40
CA GLY A 132 -3.09 12.28 13.71
C GLY A 132 -2.37 13.47 13.07
N ALA A 133 -1.14 13.28 12.58
CA ALA A 133 -0.47 14.30 11.77
C ALA A 133 -1.34 14.77 10.59
N ARG A 134 -1.17 16.04 10.22
CA ARG A 134 -2.00 16.73 9.23
C ARG A 134 -1.15 17.41 8.19
N ILE A 135 -1.67 17.47 6.97
CA ILE A 135 -1.09 18.26 5.88
C ILE A 135 -1.69 19.67 5.94
N VAL A 136 -0.85 20.69 5.96
CA VAL A 136 -1.25 22.11 5.98
C VAL A 136 -0.71 22.80 4.72
N PRO A 137 -1.56 23.47 3.93
CA PRO A 137 -1.10 24.30 2.83
C PRO A 137 -0.54 25.63 3.33
N LEU A 138 0.67 25.97 2.92
CA LEU A 138 1.33 27.23 3.21
C LEU A 138 1.46 28.07 1.94
N ARG A 139 1.04 29.33 2.04
CA ARG A 139 1.34 30.38 1.05
C ARG A 139 2.52 31.18 1.59
N LEU A 140 3.65 31.10 0.91
CA LEU A 140 4.84 31.83 1.34
C LEU A 140 4.75 33.29 0.93
N ALA A 141 5.26 34.18 1.77
CA ALA A 141 5.34 35.60 1.49
C ALA A 141 6.26 35.92 0.30
N ASP A 142 7.30 35.12 0.12
CA ASP A 142 8.25 35.20 -0.99
C ASP A 142 8.15 33.96 -1.87
N GLY A 143 7.73 34.15 -3.13
CA GLY A 143 7.61 33.09 -4.12
C GLY A 143 8.94 32.48 -4.54
N ALA A 144 10.06 33.21 -4.40
CA ALA A 144 11.39 32.73 -4.76
C ALA A 144 11.85 31.59 -3.83
N LEU A 145 11.39 31.57 -2.57
CA LEU A 145 11.68 30.49 -1.63
C LEU A 145 11.05 29.16 -2.06
N ILE A 146 9.92 29.20 -2.78
CA ILE A 146 9.22 27.99 -3.25
C ILE A 146 10.10 27.22 -4.26
N ASP A 147 10.98 27.91 -5.00
CA ASP A 147 11.90 27.27 -5.96
C ASP A 147 13.13 26.63 -5.30
N LEU A 148 13.40 26.95 -4.03
CA LEU A 148 14.49 26.36 -3.25
C LEU A 148 14.05 25.11 -2.48
N VAL A 149 12.79 25.09 -2.05
CA VAL A 149 12.22 24.01 -1.24
C VAL A 149 11.95 22.75 -2.07
N ARG A 150 12.31 21.60 -1.52
CA ARG A 150 12.07 20.28 -2.10
C ARG A 150 11.19 19.41 -1.20
N VAL A 151 10.55 18.43 -1.80
CA VAL A 151 9.83 17.39 -1.06
C VAL A 151 10.83 16.61 -0.20
N GLY A 152 10.52 16.47 1.08
CA GLY A 152 11.38 15.85 2.09
C GLY A 152 12.16 16.85 2.94
N ASP A 153 12.21 18.14 2.57
CA ASP A 153 12.92 19.14 3.37
C ASP A 153 12.25 19.33 4.74
N VAL A 154 13.09 19.51 5.77
CA VAL A 154 12.65 19.81 7.14
C VAL A 154 12.78 21.31 7.37
N VAL A 155 11.65 21.96 7.64
CA VAL A 155 11.55 23.42 7.72
C VAL A 155 10.89 23.87 9.00
N ASP A 156 11.29 25.04 9.48
CA ASP A 156 10.52 25.76 10.51
C ASP A 156 9.63 26.80 9.85
N VAL A 157 8.44 26.98 10.40
CA VAL A 157 7.41 27.89 9.90
C VAL A 157 7.37 29.13 10.79
N LEU A 158 7.64 30.29 10.20
CA LEU A 158 7.60 31.58 10.89
C LEU A 158 6.44 32.41 10.35
N ALA A 159 5.68 33.04 11.24
CA ALA A 159 4.65 33.99 10.87
C ALA A 159 5.06 35.41 11.25
N ALA A 160 4.82 36.34 10.32
CA ALA A 160 4.93 37.76 10.58
C ALA A 160 3.83 38.22 11.57
N PRO A 161 4.06 39.30 12.32
CA PRO A 161 3.02 39.89 13.16
C PRO A 161 1.78 40.25 12.34
N ALA A 162 0.59 40.11 12.94
CA ALA A 162 -0.64 40.51 12.27
C ALA A 162 -0.66 42.03 12.09
N THR A 163 -0.77 42.50 10.84
CA THR A 163 -0.88 43.91 10.50
C THR A 163 -2.28 44.42 10.84
N GLY A 164 -2.47 44.82 12.10
CA GLY A 164 -3.78 45.33 12.58
C GLY A 164 -3.75 46.20 13.84
N SER A 165 -2.63 46.27 14.56
CA SER A 165 -2.52 47.08 15.78
C SER A 165 -1.31 48.03 15.67
N PRO A 166 -1.47 49.34 15.90
CA PRO A 166 -0.38 50.32 15.79
C PRO A 166 0.79 50.08 16.77
N GLU A 167 0.61 49.23 17.79
CA GLU A 167 1.69 48.77 18.70
C GLU A 167 2.55 47.61 18.15
N THR A 168 2.14 46.95 17.05
CA THR A 168 2.79 45.72 16.56
C THR A 168 3.77 45.92 15.40
N ALA A 169 4.01 47.16 14.96
CA ALA A 169 4.91 47.48 13.85
C ALA A 169 6.38 47.08 14.09
N HIS A 170 6.76 46.77 15.34
CA HIS A 170 8.11 46.30 15.73
C HIS A 170 8.11 44.88 16.33
N ALA A 171 7.02 44.11 16.20
CA ALA A 171 6.99 42.76 16.74
C ALA A 171 7.91 41.83 15.90
N ALA A 172 8.79 41.09 16.58
CA ALA A 172 9.65 40.12 15.94
C ALA A 172 8.81 38.97 15.33
N PRO A 173 9.24 38.38 14.20
CA PRO A 173 8.59 37.21 13.62
C PRO A 173 8.59 36.05 14.63
N LYS A 174 7.46 35.34 14.71
CA LYS A 174 7.26 34.26 15.68
C LYS A 174 7.33 32.91 14.97
N VAL A 175 8.12 31.99 15.52
CA VAL A 175 8.12 30.57 15.10
C VAL A 175 6.79 29.95 15.52
N VAL A 176 6.01 29.49 14.54
CA VAL A 176 4.69 28.87 14.73
C VAL A 176 4.78 27.36 14.74
N ALA A 177 5.71 26.80 13.97
CA ALA A 177 6.03 25.38 13.98
C ALA A 177 7.52 25.14 13.73
N THR A 178 8.02 24.04 14.30
CA THR A 178 9.38 23.55 14.11
C THR A 178 9.31 22.13 13.55
N ASP A 179 10.33 21.71 12.79
CA ASP A 179 10.45 20.35 12.23
C ASP A 179 9.27 19.95 11.30
N ALA A 180 8.73 20.88 10.52
CA ALA A 180 7.71 20.57 9.52
C ALA A 180 8.34 19.89 8.31
N VAL A 181 7.70 18.86 7.74
CA VAL A 181 8.25 18.15 6.56
C VAL A 181 7.48 18.53 5.32
N VAL A 182 8.18 18.93 4.26
CA VAL A 182 7.55 19.27 2.98
C VAL A 182 7.11 18.00 2.25
N VAL A 183 5.82 17.89 1.97
CA VAL A 183 5.23 16.70 1.35
C VAL A 183 4.97 16.90 -0.14
N LEU A 184 4.60 18.12 -0.53
CA LEU A 184 4.34 18.47 -1.92
C LEU A 184 4.60 19.96 -2.14
N VAL A 185 5.17 20.29 -3.28
CA VAL A 185 5.33 21.66 -3.75
C VAL A 185 4.54 21.80 -5.05
N SER A 186 3.65 22.79 -5.12
CA SER A 186 2.88 23.04 -6.34
C SER A 186 3.81 23.33 -7.51
N ALA A 187 3.57 22.62 -8.62
CA ALA A 187 4.28 22.84 -9.86
C ALA A 187 4.05 24.27 -10.37
N ARG A 188 5.07 24.83 -11.02
CA ARG A 188 4.94 26.10 -11.74
C ARG A 188 4.11 25.82 -13.00
N GLU A 189 2.84 26.22 -13.03
CA GLU A 189 2.06 26.12 -14.27
C GLU A 189 2.69 27.00 -15.34
N LYS A 190 2.95 26.42 -16.52
CA LYS A 190 3.73 27.06 -17.59
C LYS A 190 3.05 28.29 -18.20
N LEU A 191 1.78 28.55 -17.92
CA LEU A 191 0.99 29.60 -18.56
C LEU A 191 0.02 30.25 -17.53
N GLN A 192 0.30 31.50 -17.15
CA GLN A 192 -0.67 32.50 -16.66
C GLN A 192 -1.25 32.42 -15.24
N ALA A 193 -0.94 31.43 -14.40
CA ALA A 193 -1.27 31.57 -12.97
C ALA A 193 -0.31 32.58 -12.33
N ALA A 194 -0.84 33.57 -11.61
CA ALA A 194 -0.02 34.52 -10.85
C ALA A 194 0.95 33.74 -9.94
N GLU A 195 2.22 34.13 -9.93
CA GLU A 195 3.30 33.48 -9.18
C GLU A 195 2.99 33.31 -7.67
N SER A 196 1.99 34.07 -7.18
CA SER A 196 1.44 34.10 -5.83
C SER A 196 0.44 32.98 -5.47
N ASP A 197 0.05 32.08 -6.38
CA ASP A 197 -0.89 30.99 -6.06
C ASP A 197 -0.21 29.63 -5.78
N ARG A 198 1.12 29.58 -5.79
CA ARG A 198 1.85 28.36 -5.46
C ARG A 198 1.78 28.09 -3.96
N VAL A 199 1.44 26.85 -3.61
CA VAL A 199 1.37 26.39 -2.22
C VAL A 199 2.42 25.33 -1.94
N VAL A 200 2.91 25.35 -0.71
CA VAL A 200 3.77 24.29 -0.16
C VAL A 200 2.93 23.51 0.85
N LEU A 201 2.78 22.21 0.63
CA LEU A 201 2.10 21.34 1.58
C LEU A 201 3.12 20.78 2.56
N VAL A 202 2.93 21.07 3.85
CA VAL A 202 3.79 20.56 4.93
C VAL A 202 3.02 19.61 5.83
N ALA A 203 3.68 18.55 6.27
CA ALA A 203 3.19 17.67 7.32
C ALA A 203 3.58 18.24 8.67
N LEU A 204 2.60 18.35 9.56
CA LEU A 204 2.74 18.86 10.92
C LEU A 204 2.03 17.95 11.93
N PRO A 205 2.50 17.87 13.19
CA PRO A 205 1.74 17.25 14.27
C PRO A 205 0.38 17.94 14.46
N ALA A 206 -0.65 17.16 14.80
CA ALA A 206 -2.04 17.64 14.92
C ALA A 206 -2.20 18.90 15.79
N ARG A 207 -1.43 18.95 16.88
CA ARG A 207 -1.45 20.02 17.89
C ARG A 207 -1.05 21.38 17.32
N VAL A 208 -0.12 21.39 16.37
CA VAL A 208 0.47 22.60 15.80
C VAL A 208 -0.19 22.97 14.47
N ALA A 209 -0.70 21.98 13.74
CA ALA A 209 -1.33 22.17 12.43
C ALA A 209 -2.45 23.23 12.40
N ASN A 210 -3.35 23.24 13.40
CA ASN A 210 -4.42 24.23 13.45
C ASN A 210 -3.91 25.65 13.71
N THR A 211 -2.88 25.80 14.54
CA THR A 211 -2.25 27.09 14.83
C THR A 211 -1.57 27.65 13.58
N VAL A 212 -0.83 26.80 12.86
CA VAL A 212 -0.19 27.17 11.59
C VAL A 212 -1.22 27.52 10.52
N ALA A 213 -2.29 26.73 10.39
CA ALA A 213 -3.37 27.03 9.45
C ALA A 213 -4.04 28.37 9.78
N GLY A 214 -4.28 28.67 11.07
CA GLY A 214 -4.80 29.96 11.50
C GLY A 214 -3.87 31.13 11.17
N SER A 215 -2.57 30.98 11.44
CA SER A 215 -1.56 32.00 11.08
C SER A 215 -1.46 32.20 9.57
N ALA A 216 -1.50 31.13 8.77
CA ALA A 216 -1.42 31.20 7.31
C ALA A 216 -2.62 31.92 6.66
N LEU A 217 -3.76 32.03 7.34
CA LEU A 217 -4.93 32.77 6.84
C LEU A 217 -4.82 34.29 7.04
N GLY A 218 -4.14 34.73 8.10
CA GLY A 218 -4.13 36.14 8.52
C GLY A 218 -2.78 36.83 8.50
N GLN A 219 -1.69 36.09 8.24
CA GLN A 219 -0.33 36.59 8.34
C GLN A 219 0.53 36.10 7.17
N ALA A 220 1.53 36.90 6.82
CA ALA A 220 2.58 36.47 5.89
C ALA A 220 3.44 35.39 6.58
N VAL A 221 3.63 34.25 5.90
CA VAL A 221 4.39 33.10 6.43
C VAL A 221 5.69 32.94 5.63
N THR A 222 6.77 32.61 6.32
CA THR A 222 8.07 32.26 5.72
C THR A 222 8.61 30.98 6.32
N LEU A 223 9.66 30.42 5.71
CA LEU A 223 10.29 29.16 6.11
C LEU A 223 11.78 29.36 6.38
N THR A 224 12.33 28.60 7.32
CA THR A 224 13.78 28.41 7.44
C THR A 224 14.12 26.94 7.18
N LEU A 225 15.13 26.72 6.33
CA LEU A 225 15.64 25.41 5.95
C LEU A 225 16.77 25.00 6.90
N HIS A 226 16.88 23.69 7.17
CA HIS A 226 17.97 23.09 7.94
C HIS A 226 19.07 22.51 7.04
#